data_AF-A0A9D7CSQ5-F1
#
_entry.id   AF-A0A9D7CSQ5-F1
#
_cell.length_a   1.000
_cell.length_b   1.000
_cell.length_c   1.000
_cell.angle_alpha   90.00
_cell.angle_beta   90.00
_cell.angle_gamma   90.00
#
_symmetry.space_group_name_H-M   'P 1'
#
loop_
_entity.id
_entity.type
_entity.pdbx_description
1 polymer ?
#
loop_
_entity_poly.entity_id
_entity_poly.type
_entity_poly.pdbx_seq_one_letter_code
_entity_poly.pdbx_strand_id
1 'polypeptide(L)'
;MRLLAALVALACATAAAGSPAEAQEPQKVPAPVAAAPEIEAAVRALVSDRAFKDAKVGISIVDVESGRVLAASGEHVPLNPASNAKVYTAAAALATLRGDFRYETTLSGVLKSGEVTGALVLRGSGDPSLQTSDLVRMVDDLREPRRSARRRWHRRRPAGLRRRIRASRI
;
A
#
# COMPACT_ATOMS: atom_id res chain seq x y z
N MET A 1 5.70 23.96 68.82
CA MET A 1 6.27 22.66 68.39
C MET A 1 6.15 22.61 66.87
N ARG A 2 7.21 22.75 66.06
CA ARG A 2 8.25 21.74 65.70
C ARG A 2 7.63 20.47 65.12
N LEU A 3 8.02 19.84 64.01
CA LEU A 3 8.98 20.00 62.91
C LEU A 3 8.78 18.72 62.02
N LEU A 4 9.43 18.66 60.84
CA LEU A 4 9.67 17.50 59.95
C LEU A 4 8.57 17.25 58.88
N ALA A 5 8.77 17.50 57.58
CA ALA A 5 9.81 17.07 56.64
C ALA A 5 9.90 15.54 56.48
N ALA A 6 9.32 15.02 55.39
CA ALA A 6 9.70 13.75 54.79
C ALA A 6 9.56 13.84 53.28
N LEU A 7 10.70 14.08 52.65
CA LEU A 7 10.99 13.97 51.23
C LEU A 7 10.86 12.49 50.83
N VAL A 8 10.04 12.16 49.84
CA VAL A 8 10.22 10.94 49.04
C VAL A 8 10.29 11.38 47.58
N ALA A 9 11.51 11.53 47.10
CA ALA A 9 11.81 11.66 45.69
C ALA A 9 11.61 10.29 45.03
N LEU A 10 10.62 10.17 44.15
CA LEU A 10 10.50 9.05 43.23
C LEU A 10 10.88 9.56 41.83
N ALA A 11 12.03 9.07 41.36
CA ALA A 11 12.63 9.40 40.08
C ALA A 11 11.97 8.63 38.91
N CYS A 12 12.03 9.27 37.74
CA CYS A 12 12.11 8.68 36.40
C CYS A 12 10.97 7.76 35.91
N ALA A 13 10.07 8.35 35.13
CA ALA A 13 9.81 7.84 33.78
C ALA A 13 9.33 9.01 32.88
N THR A 14 10.26 9.59 32.14
CA THR A 14 9.93 10.49 31.03
C THR A 14 9.25 9.66 29.94
N ALA A 15 7.93 9.77 29.84
CA ALA A 15 7.22 9.31 28.67
C ALA A 15 7.70 10.15 27.47
N ALA A 16 8.54 9.55 26.63
CA ALA A 16 8.96 10.13 25.37
C ALA A 16 7.71 10.30 24.50
N ALA A 17 7.19 11.53 24.48
CA ALA A 17 6.31 12.00 23.43
C ALA A 17 7.06 11.80 22.12
N GLY A 18 6.63 10.83 21.30
CA GLY A 18 7.09 10.73 19.93
C GLY A 18 6.73 12.03 19.23
N SER A 19 7.74 12.77 18.78
CA SER A 19 7.53 14.00 18.01
C SER A 19 6.53 13.73 16.88
N PRO A 20 5.59 14.65 16.61
CA PRO A 20 4.88 14.63 15.34
C PRO A 20 5.95 14.66 14.25
N ALA A 21 5.83 13.75 13.28
CA ALA A 21 6.69 13.72 12.11
C ALA A 21 6.69 15.12 11.49
N GLU A 22 7.80 15.84 11.66
CA GLU A 22 8.04 17.10 10.97
C GLU A 22 7.83 16.83 9.49
N ALA A 23 6.86 17.53 8.91
CA ALA A 23 6.70 17.60 7.47
C ALA A 23 8.00 18.17 6.93
N GLN A 24 8.84 17.31 6.39
CA GLN A 24 10.07 17.71 5.73
C GLN A 24 9.71 18.75 4.67
N GLU A 25 10.28 19.95 4.81
CA GLU A 25 10.22 20.98 3.78
C GLU A 25 10.67 20.37 2.44
N PRO A 26 10.13 20.86 1.30
CA PRO A 26 10.52 20.36 -0.02
C PRO A 26 12.04 20.47 -0.14
N GLN A 27 12.73 19.33 -0.16
CA GLN A 27 14.16 19.33 -0.36
C GLN A 27 14.45 20.01 -1.70
N LYS A 28 15.21 21.10 -1.65
CA LYS A 28 15.66 21.86 -2.80
C LYS A 28 16.38 20.92 -3.76
N VAL A 29 15.72 20.58 -4.86
CA VAL A 29 16.28 19.73 -5.92
C VAL A 29 17.59 20.38 -6.38
N PRO A 30 18.72 19.64 -6.41
CA PRO A 30 19.98 20.17 -6.90
C PRO A 30 19.80 20.72 -8.31
N ALA A 31 20.43 21.86 -8.61
CA ALA A 31 20.40 22.45 -9.94
C ALA A 31 20.92 21.44 -10.98
N PRO A 32 20.35 21.39 -12.20
CA PRO A 32 20.79 20.44 -13.21
C PRO A 32 22.20 20.78 -13.67
N VAL A 33 23.14 19.86 -13.47
CA VAL A 33 24.42 19.84 -14.18
C VAL A 33 24.27 18.78 -15.28
N ALA A 34 24.22 19.25 -16.52
CA ALA A 34 24.05 18.50 -17.78
C ALA A 34 25.05 17.34 -17.98
N ALA A 35 24.75 16.24 -18.69
CA ALA A 35 23.49 15.87 -19.34
C ALA A 35 23.52 14.41 -19.82
N ALA A 36 22.33 13.83 -20.02
CA ALA A 36 22.07 12.93 -21.14
C ALA A 36 21.55 13.80 -22.30
N PRO A 37 22.45 14.47 -23.07
CA PRO A 37 22.06 15.55 -23.99
C PRO A 37 21.13 15.07 -25.10
N GLU A 38 21.24 13.79 -25.45
CA GLU A 38 20.36 13.09 -26.38
C GLU A 38 18.93 13.00 -25.83
N ILE A 39 18.76 12.69 -24.55
CA ILE A 39 17.44 12.61 -23.89
C ILE A 39 16.81 13.99 -23.82
N GLU A 40 17.58 15.01 -23.42
CA GLU A 40 17.07 16.38 -23.41
C GLU A 40 16.68 16.86 -24.81
N ALA A 41 17.49 16.58 -25.82
CA ALA A 41 17.18 16.92 -27.20
C ALA A 41 15.90 16.22 -27.69
N ALA A 42 15.73 14.94 -27.34
CA ALA A 42 14.51 14.19 -27.65
C ALA A 42 13.26 14.77 -26.96
N VAL A 43 13.36 15.15 -25.68
CA VAL A 43 12.26 15.81 -24.95
C VAL A 43 11.91 17.15 -25.60
N ARG A 44 12.91 17.98 -25.94
CA ARG A 44 12.68 19.25 -26.62
C ARG A 44 12.02 19.07 -27.98
N ALA A 45 12.47 18.09 -28.76
CA ALA A 45 11.88 17.78 -30.07
C ALA A 45 10.42 17.32 -29.93
N LEU A 46 10.13 16.46 -28.95
CA LEU A 46 8.78 15.95 -28.69
C LEU A 46 7.81 17.07 -28.29
N VAL A 47 8.20 17.91 -27.33
CA VAL A 47 7.35 19.01 -26.84
C VAL A 47 7.11 20.07 -27.91
N SER A 48 8.06 20.22 -28.85
CA SER A 48 7.95 21.17 -29.96
C SER A 48 7.18 20.59 -31.17
N ASP A 49 6.74 19.34 -31.13
CA ASP A 49 5.97 18.73 -32.22
C ASP A 49 4.62 19.44 -32.36
N ARG A 50 4.25 19.73 -33.61
CA ARG A 50 2.96 20.36 -33.97
C ARG A 50 1.74 19.62 -33.41
N ALA A 51 1.85 18.31 -33.14
CA ALA A 51 0.81 17.51 -32.52
C ALA A 51 0.42 18.02 -31.12
N PHE A 52 1.32 18.73 -30.43
CA PHE A 52 1.11 19.26 -29.08
C PHE A 52 0.93 20.78 -29.03
N LYS A 53 0.76 21.47 -30.17
CA LYS A 53 0.75 22.95 -30.26
C LYS A 53 -0.23 23.65 -29.29
N ASP A 54 -1.38 23.02 -29.00
CA ASP A 54 -2.44 23.55 -28.13
C ASP A 54 -2.53 22.78 -26.79
N ALA A 55 -1.60 21.84 -26.56
CA ALA A 55 -1.59 20.99 -25.38
C ALA A 55 -0.63 21.53 -24.31
N LYS A 56 -0.98 21.32 -23.04
CA LYS A 56 -0.02 21.43 -21.94
C LYS A 56 0.65 20.09 -21.75
N VAL A 57 1.98 20.05 -21.90
CA VAL A 57 2.80 18.85 -21.77
C VAL A 57 3.72 19.00 -20.58
N GLY A 58 3.73 18.00 -19.71
CA GLY A 58 4.66 17.88 -18.58
C GLY A 58 5.45 16.59 -18.70
N ILE A 59 6.78 16.68 -18.72
CA ILE A 59 7.71 15.55 -18.81
C ILE A 59 8.78 15.71 -17.74
N SER A 60 9.06 14.64 -17.01
CA SER A 60 10.21 14.54 -16.11
C SER A 60 10.79 13.14 -16.22
N ILE A 61 12.07 13.06 -16.56
CA ILE A 61 12.82 11.81 -16.68
C ILE A 61 13.87 11.83 -15.58
N VAL A 62 13.84 10.82 -14.72
CA VAL A 62 14.69 10.74 -13.53
C VAL A 62 15.43 9.42 -13.52
N ASP A 63 16.72 9.49 -13.22
CA ASP A 63 17.53 8.32 -12.90
C ASP A 63 17.10 7.78 -11.52
N VAL A 64 16.61 6.53 -11.47
CA VAL A 64 15.99 5.96 -10.27
C VAL A 64 16.99 5.72 -9.14
N GLU A 65 18.25 5.40 -9.47
CA GLU A 65 19.28 5.11 -8.46
C GLU A 65 19.79 6.38 -7.77
N SER A 66 20.10 7.40 -8.57
CA SER A 66 20.67 8.67 -8.08
C SER A 66 19.62 9.74 -7.75
N GLY A 67 18.38 9.59 -8.23
CA GLY A 67 17.34 10.60 -8.14
C GLY A 67 17.56 11.82 -9.04
N ARG A 68 18.57 11.78 -9.92
CA ARG A 68 18.93 12.90 -10.79
C ARG A 68 17.92 13.05 -11.93
N VAL A 69 17.43 14.26 -12.15
CA VAL A 69 16.64 14.61 -13.33
C VAL A 69 17.55 14.61 -14.56
N LEU A 70 17.25 13.78 -15.55
CA LEU A 70 17.98 13.65 -16.80
C LEU A 70 17.44 14.58 -17.90
N ALA A 71 16.13 14.85 -17.88
CA ALA A 71 15.47 15.83 -18.72
C ALA A 71 14.11 16.19 -18.12
N ALA A 72 13.68 17.44 -18.28
CA ALA A 72 12.36 17.89 -17.86
C ALA A 72 11.83 18.99 -18.77
N SER A 73 10.51 19.10 -18.86
CA SER A 73 9.80 20.19 -19.54
C SER A 73 8.38 20.29 -18.98
N GLY A 74 8.02 21.43 -18.40
CA GLY A 74 6.67 21.64 -17.85
C GLY A 74 6.34 20.71 -16.67
N GLU A 75 7.34 20.15 -16.00
CA GLU A 75 7.23 19.15 -14.93
C GLU A 75 6.49 19.63 -13.69
N HIS A 76 6.44 20.95 -13.47
CA HIS A 76 5.71 21.58 -12.38
C HIS A 76 4.33 22.13 -12.79
N VAL A 77 3.93 21.95 -14.06
CA VAL A 77 2.60 22.36 -14.54
C VAL A 77 1.56 21.37 -14.00
N PRO A 78 0.52 21.84 -13.29
CA PRO A 78 -0.58 20.97 -12.88
C PRO A 78 -1.34 20.44 -14.09
N LEU A 79 -1.49 19.12 -14.16
CA LEU A 79 -2.18 18.41 -15.24
C LEU A 79 -3.20 17.43 -14.66
N ASN A 80 -4.21 17.06 -15.46
CA ASN A 80 -5.07 15.92 -15.13
C ASN A 80 -4.27 14.63 -15.29
N PRO A 81 -4.01 13.85 -14.22
CA PRO A 81 -3.20 12.63 -14.32
C PRO A 81 -3.95 11.47 -15.00
N ALA A 82 -5.26 11.58 -15.20
CA ALA A 82 -6.13 10.49 -15.64
C ALA A 82 -5.85 9.21 -14.81
N SER A 83 -5.67 8.06 -15.47
CA SER A 83 -5.38 6.81 -14.76
C SER A 83 -4.02 6.76 -14.07
N ASN A 84 -3.11 7.71 -14.28
CA ASN A 84 -1.86 7.79 -13.50
C ASN A 84 -2.14 8.11 -12.02
N ALA A 85 -3.34 8.63 -11.69
CA ALA A 85 -3.80 8.73 -10.30
C ALA A 85 -3.71 7.40 -9.54
N LYS A 86 -3.85 6.26 -10.24
CA LYS A 86 -3.77 4.92 -9.65
C LYS A 86 -2.42 4.62 -9.00
N VAL A 87 -1.32 5.25 -9.46
CA VAL A 87 0.00 5.08 -8.84
C VAL A 87 -0.02 5.58 -7.40
N TYR A 88 -0.60 6.76 -7.16
CA TYR A 88 -0.75 7.32 -5.82
C TYR A 88 -1.69 6.49 -4.95
N THR A 89 -2.84 6.06 -5.51
CA THR A 89 -3.77 5.19 -4.79
C THR A 89 -3.13 3.86 -4.40
N ALA A 90 -2.35 3.24 -5.29
CA ALA A 90 -1.66 1.98 -5.01
C ALA A 90 -0.56 2.18 -3.95
N ALA A 91 0.21 3.26 -4.03
CA ALA A 91 1.21 3.59 -3.02
C ALA A 91 0.56 3.80 -1.64
N ALA A 92 -0.54 4.56 -1.56
CA ALA A 92 -1.30 4.78 -0.34
C ALA A 92 -1.89 3.48 0.21
N ALA A 93 -2.44 2.63 -0.64
CA ALA A 93 -2.95 1.31 -0.24
C ALA A 93 -1.84 0.43 0.34
N LEU A 94 -0.66 0.37 -0.28
CA LEU A 94 0.47 -0.40 0.25
C LEU A 94 1.00 0.20 1.57
N ALA A 95 1.03 1.53 1.67
CA ALA A 95 1.44 2.27 2.85
C ALA A 95 0.42 2.24 4.01
N THR A 96 -0.81 1.79 3.79
CA THR A 96 -1.84 1.69 4.84
C THR A 96 -2.20 0.23 5.14
N LEU A 97 -2.53 -0.54 4.10
CA LEU A 97 -2.99 -1.92 4.22
C LEU A 97 -1.84 -2.92 4.36
N ARG A 98 -0.66 -2.62 3.79
CA ARG A 98 0.49 -3.54 3.64
C ARG A 98 0.25 -4.63 2.57
N GLY A 99 1.32 -5.31 2.16
CA GLY A 99 1.28 -6.29 1.05
C GLY A 99 0.59 -7.62 1.40
N ASP A 100 0.42 -7.90 2.69
CA ASP A 100 -0.21 -9.10 3.21
C ASP A 100 -1.69 -8.90 3.59
N PHE A 101 -2.25 -7.69 3.42
CA PHE A 101 -3.66 -7.43 3.64
C PHE A 101 -4.56 -8.36 2.82
N ARG A 102 -5.60 -8.89 3.46
CA ARG A 102 -6.63 -9.69 2.79
C ARG A 102 -8.00 -9.18 3.23
N TYR A 103 -8.88 -8.99 2.25
CA TYR A 103 -10.28 -8.75 2.52
C TYR A 103 -10.92 -9.98 3.17
N GLU A 104 -11.91 -9.74 4.02
CA GLU A 104 -12.70 -10.78 4.67
C GLU A 104 -14.17 -10.60 4.28
N THR A 105 -14.76 -11.65 3.72
CA THR A 105 -16.20 -11.71 3.41
C THR A 105 -16.76 -12.92 4.13
N THR A 106 -17.79 -12.71 4.96
CA THR A 106 -18.35 -13.77 5.81
C THR A 106 -19.84 -13.96 5.53
N LEU A 107 -20.27 -15.22 5.47
CA LEU A 107 -21.68 -15.59 5.50
C LEU A 107 -22.01 -16.16 6.89
N SER A 108 -23.07 -15.67 7.52
CA SER A 108 -23.47 -16.09 8.87
C SER A 108 -24.98 -16.27 8.97
N GLY A 109 -25.41 -17.38 9.55
CA GLY A 109 -26.81 -17.70 9.76
C GLY A 109 -26.94 -18.97 10.60
N VAL A 110 -28.12 -19.23 11.15
CA VAL A 110 -28.38 -20.44 11.93
C VAL A 110 -29.15 -21.42 11.06
N LEU A 111 -28.60 -22.61 10.82
CA LEU A 111 -29.34 -23.69 10.16
C LEU A 111 -29.96 -24.61 11.20
N LYS A 112 -31.26 -24.87 11.08
CA LYS A 112 -31.98 -25.90 11.84
C LYS A 112 -32.73 -26.77 10.85
N SER A 113 -32.49 -28.08 10.90
CA SER A 113 -33.20 -29.07 10.06
C SER A 113 -33.17 -28.76 8.55
N GLY A 114 -32.08 -28.17 8.04
CA GLY A 114 -31.93 -27.83 6.63
C GLY A 114 -32.50 -26.46 6.23
N GLU A 115 -33.11 -25.73 7.16
CA GLU A 115 -33.65 -24.39 6.93
C GLU A 115 -32.88 -23.32 7.72
N VAL A 116 -32.76 -22.12 7.13
CA VAL A 116 -32.22 -20.97 7.85
C VAL A 116 -33.26 -20.47 8.84
N THR A 117 -32.91 -20.44 10.12
CA THR A 117 -33.72 -19.80 11.17
C THR A 117 -33.25 -18.36 11.38
N GLY A 118 -34.14 -17.41 11.10
CA GLY A 118 -33.83 -15.98 11.25
C GLY A 118 -33.02 -15.43 10.09
N ALA A 119 -32.09 -14.51 10.38
CA ALA A 119 -31.34 -13.83 9.33
C ALA A 119 -30.17 -14.67 8.80
N LEU A 120 -30.01 -14.66 7.47
CA LEU A 120 -28.77 -15.02 6.79
C LEU A 120 -28.07 -13.72 6.36
N VAL A 121 -26.86 -13.50 6.86
CA VAL A 121 -26.13 -12.24 6.69
C VAL A 121 -24.85 -12.47 5.91
N LEU A 122 -24.73 -11.85 4.75
CA LEU A 122 -23.48 -11.71 4.00
C LEU A 122 -22.84 -10.37 4.37
N ARG A 123 -21.68 -10.41 5.03
CA ARG A 123 -20.92 -9.22 5.41
C ARG A 123 -19.66 -9.12 4.55
N GLY A 124 -19.64 -8.16 3.64
CA GLY A 124 -18.48 -7.84 2.82
C GLY A 124 -17.58 -6.79 3.47
N SER A 125 -16.28 -6.82 3.13
CA SER A 125 -15.30 -5.78 3.49
C SER A 125 -14.74 -5.02 2.28
N GLY A 126 -15.35 -5.18 1.10
CA GLY A 126 -14.93 -4.52 -0.13
C GLY A 126 -13.94 -5.33 -0.97
N ASP A 127 -13.97 -6.67 -0.89
CA ASP A 127 -13.13 -7.54 -1.72
C ASP A 127 -13.44 -7.32 -3.22
N PRO A 128 -12.54 -6.71 -4.00
CA PRO A 128 -12.77 -6.46 -5.42
C PRO A 128 -12.66 -7.74 -6.26
N SER A 129 -12.27 -8.87 -5.65
CA SER A 129 -12.09 -10.16 -6.31
C SER A 129 -13.21 -11.17 -6.02
N LEU A 130 -14.22 -10.81 -5.23
CA LEU A 130 -15.35 -11.69 -4.89
C LEU A 130 -16.11 -12.14 -6.16
N GLN A 131 -16.30 -13.45 -6.32
CA GLN A 131 -17.01 -14.04 -7.45
C GLN A 131 -18.25 -14.81 -6.99
N THR A 132 -19.17 -15.08 -7.92
CA THR A 132 -20.37 -15.90 -7.65
C THR A 132 -20.03 -17.29 -7.13
N SER A 133 -18.93 -17.89 -7.59
CA SER A 133 -18.44 -19.19 -7.11
C SER A 133 -18.02 -19.16 -5.64
N ASP A 134 -17.50 -18.04 -5.14
CA ASP A 134 -17.18 -17.87 -3.72
C ASP A 134 -18.46 -17.87 -2.88
N LEU A 135 -19.54 -17.27 -3.37
CA LEU A 135 -20.83 -17.26 -2.69
C LEU A 135 -21.45 -18.66 -2.59
N VAL A 136 -21.41 -19.43 -3.69
CA VAL A 136 -21.88 -20.83 -3.70
C VAL A 136 -21.10 -21.63 -2.65
N ARG A 137 -19.77 -21.49 -2.64
CA ARG A 137 -18.92 -22.15 -1.67
C ARG A 137 -19.27 -21.77 -0.23
N MET A 138 -19.52 -20.48 0.06
CA MET A 138 -19.92 -20.05 1.40
C MET A 138 -21.24 -20.71 1.86
N VAL A 139 -22.18 -20.93 0.93
CA VAL A 139 -23.43 -21.65 1.22
C VAL A 139 -23.16 -23.12 1.51
N ASP A 140 -22.29 -23.76 0.74
CA ASP A 140 -21.89 -25.16 0.97
C ASP A 140 -21.22 -25.32 2.34
N ASP A 141 -20.30 -24.42 2.70
CA ASP A 141 -19.64 -24.41 4.01
C ASP A 141 -20.64 -24.22 5.17
N LEU A 142 -21.71 -23.47 4.93
CA LEU A 142 -22.77 -23.24 5.91
C LEU A 142 -23.70 -24.47 6.07
N ARG A 143 -23.96 -25.19 4.98
CA ARG A 143 -24.77 -26.43 4.96
C ARG A 143 -24.08 -27.60 5.64
N GLU A 144 -22.75 -27.68 5.54
CA GLU A 144 -21.94 -28.75 6.14
C GLU A 144 -20.88 -28.20 7.12
N PRO A 145 -21.28 -27.76 8.34
CA PRO A 145 -20.35 -27.14 9.29
C PRO A 145 -19.18 -28.05 9.76
N ARG A 146 -19.18 -29.34 9.42
CA ARG A 146 -18.20 -30.33 9.91
C ARG A 146 -17.09 -30.65 8.91
N ARG A 147 -16.22 -29.67 8.61
CA ARG A 147 -14.76 -29.83 8.32
C ARG A 147 -13.95 -28.55 8.58
N SER A 148 -14.50 -27.56 9.27
CA SER A 148 -13.87 -26.25 9.49
C SER A 148 -12.99 -26.23 10.76
N ALA A 149 -11.94 -27.07 10.77
CA ALA A 149 -10.76 -26.77 11.59
C ALA A 149 -10.13 -25.48 11.03
N ARG A 150 -10.61 -24.32 11.48
CA ARG A 150 -9.97 -23.00 11.40
C ARG A 150 -9.18 -22.77 10.10
N ARG A 151 -9.80 -23.03 8.93
CA ARG A 151 -9.19 -22.67 7.65
C ARG A 151 -9.42 -21.18 7.44
N ARG A 152 -8.50 -20.41 7.99
CA ARG A 152 -8.26 -19.00 7.65
C ARG A 152 -8.32 -18.89 6.12
N TRP A 153 -9.27 -18.13 5.60
CA TRP A 153 -9.53 -17.94 4.18
C TRP A 153 -8.33 -17.25 3.52
N HIS A 154 -7.36 -18.06 3.13
CA HIS A 154 -6.17 -17.63 2.43
C HIS A 154 -6.01 -18.54 1.22
N ARG A 155 -6.05 -17.95 0.01
CA ARG A 155 -5.36 -18.55 -1.12
C ARG A 155 -3.90 -18.72 -0.73
N ARG A 156 -3.51 -19.93 -0.32
CA ARG A 156 -2.11 -20.31 -0.17
C ARG A 156 -1.51 -20.47 -1.56
N ARG A 157 -0.61 -19.56 -1.93
CA ARG A 157 0.69 -19.97 -2.51
C ARG A 157 1.77 -19.56 -1.53
N PRO A 158 2.69 -20.47 -1.13
CA PRO A 158 3.84 -20.06 -0.35
C PRO A 158 4.77 -19.25 -1.25
N ALA A 159 4.95 -17.97 -0.92
CA ALA A 159 6.12 -17.22 -1.36
C ALA A 159 7.33 -17.71 -0.55
N GLY A 160 8.37 -18.18 -1.25
CA GLY A 160 9.73 -18.23 -0.73
C GLY A 160 10.00 -19.16 0.46
N LEU A 161 10.08 -20.47 0.22
CA LEU A 161 10.93 -21.34 1.05
C LEU A 161 12.30 -21.46 0.38
N ARG A 162 13.22 -20.53 0.68
CA ARG A 162 14.65 -20.73 0.42
C ARG A 162 15.17 -21.75 1.44
N ARG A 163 15.07 -23.05 1.14
CA ARG A 163 15.89 -24.05 1.84
C ARG A 163 17.32 -23.93 1.31
N ARG A 164 18.15 -23.26 2.10
CA ARG A 164 19.60 -23.23 1.94
C ARG A 164 20.13 -24.60 2.40
N ILE A 165 20.29 -25.55 1.49
CA ILE A 165 21.05 -26.77 1.76
C ILE A 165 22.52 -26.43 1.49
N ARG A 166 23.30 -26.26 2.56
CA ARG A 166 24.75 -26.41 2.52
C ARG A 166 25.02 -27.90 2.31
N ALA A 167 25.46 -28.29 1.13
CA ALA A 167 26.24 -29.51 1.00
C ALA A 167 27.71 -29.13 1.25
N SER A 168 28.26 -29.78 2.26
CA SER A 168 29.67 -29.81 2.64
C SER A 168 30.54 -30.31 1.48
N ARG A 169 31.82 -29.88 1.49
CA ARG A 169 32.99 -30.59 0.93
C ARG A 169 32.74 -32.10 0.85
N ILE A 170 33.03 -32.73 -0.30
CA ILE A 170 34.34 -33.25 -0.72
C ILE A 170 34.45 -33.03 -2.23
#